data_AF-A0A1H0JYA5-F1
#
_entry.id   AF-A0A1H0JYA5-F1
#
_cell.length_a   1.000
_cell.length_b   1.000
_cell.length_c   1.000
_cell.angle_alpha   90.00
_cell.angle_beta   90.00
_cell.angle_gamma   90.00
#
_symmetry.space_group_name_H-M   'P 1'
#
loop_
_entity.id
_entity.type
_entity.pdbx_description
1 polymer ?
#
loop_
_entity_poly.entity_id
_entity_poly.type
_entity_poly.pdbx_seq_one_letter_code
_entity_poly.pdbx_strand_id
1 'polypeptide(L)'
;MESRVNVVWFRTATRWGAVLLLIVAQAGCLRYHQVGYVASGDQLLSTPKQSVGGDLKIRIDAYIGQWLGVPYRLGGTSSSGVDCSGFAMLTYRELFGKNLPRTVNEQARMGVRVKRESLRPGDLVFFKTGFFSRHVGIYYGEGSFVHASSSRGVVKSSIHDPYWQKRYWQAKRFEL
;
A
#
# COMPACT_ATOMS: atom_id res chain seq x y z
N MET A 1 60.71 15.54 -18.07
CA MET A 1 59.71 16.56 -17.69
C MET A 1 59.07 16.10 -16.39
N GLU A 2 59.75 16.36 -15.28
CA GLU A 2 59.27 16.02 -13.93
C GLU A 2 59.10 17.34 -13.18
N SER A 3 57.88 17.61 -12.70
CA SER A 3 57.62 18.65 -11.71
C SER A 3 56.82 18.03 -10.57
N ARG A 4 57.57 17.60 -9.55
CA ARG A 4 57.06 17.22 -8.23
C ARG A 4 56.72 18.49 -7.46
N VAL A 5 55.52 18.52 -6.90
CA VAL A 5 55.05 19.55 -5.96
C VAL A 5 55.67 19.35 -4.58
N ASN A 6 56.23 20.43 -4.03
CA ASN A 6 56.41 20.69 -2.61
C ASN A 6 55.77 22.09 -2.39
N VAL A 7 55.15 22.44 -1.26
CA VAL A 7 55.82 22.68 0.02
C VAL A 7 54.77 22.70 1.14
N VAL A 8 55.11 22.06 2.26
CA VAL A 8 54.48 22.20 3.59
C VAL A 8 55.16 23.35 4.32
N TRP A 9 54.41 24.28 4.93
CA TRP A 9 54.92 25.21 5.94
C TRP A 9 54.13 25.13 7.25
N PHE A 10 54.91 25.28 8.32
CA PHE A 10 54.61 25.06 9.73
C PHE A 10 53.91 26.27 10.41
N ARG A 11 53.01 25.93 11.35
CA ARG A 11 52.81 26.41 12.75
C ARG A 11 53.01 27.90 13.09
N THR A 12 52.01 28.50 13.77
CA THR A 12 51.96 28.93 15.21
C THR A 12 50.93 30.07 15.39
N ALA A 13 49.88 29.91 16.21
CA ALA A 13 49.70 30.50 17.56
C ALA A 13 49.92 32.04 17.61
N THR A 14 49.05 32.93 18.10
CA THR A 14 48.31 32.97 19.38
C THR A 14 47.31 34.16 19.36
N ARG A 15 46.30 34.09 20.23
CA ARG A 15 45.27 35.07 20.70
C ARG A 15 45.77 36.54 20.73
N TRP A 16 44.97 37.60 20.59
CA TRP A 16 43.91 38.11 21.49
C TRP A 16 43.22 39.32 20.82
N GLY A 17 41.93 39.54 21.05
CA GLY A 17 41.27 40.80 20.69
C GLY A 17 39.75 40.69 20.66
N ALA A 18 39.11 40.85 21.81
CA ALA A 18 37.66 40.96 21.94
C ALA A 18 37.22 42.39 21.62
N VAL A 19 36.15 42.56 20.81
CA VAL A 19 35.24 43.71 20.91
C VAL A 19 33.82 43.23 20.67
N LEU A 20 33.02 43.34 21.72
CA LEU A 20 31.57 43.20 21.76
C LEU A 20 30.90 44.33 20.97
N LEU A 21 29.91 44.00 20.15
CA LEU A 21 28.83 44.92 19.82
C LEU A 21 27.49 44.22 20.00
N LEU A 22 26.78 44.72 21.01
CA LEU A 22 25.45 44.37 21.48
C LEU A 22 24.40 44.71 20.43
N ILE A 23 23.50 43.78 20.12
CA ILE A 23 22.11 44.11 19.79
C ILE A 23 21.21 43.20 20.64
N VAL A 24 20.30 43.88 21.33
CA VAL A 24 19.43 43.44 22.40
C VAL A 24 18.05 43.05 21.85
N ALA A 25 17.36 42.21 22.62
CA ALA A 25 15.93 41.84 22.58
C ALA A 25 15.57 40.71 21.59
N GLN A 26 14.94 39.62 22.03
CA GLN A 26 13.82 39.59 22.96
C GLN A 26 13.90 38.47 23.99
N ALA A 27 13.50 38.84 25.21
CA ALA A 27 13.13 37.93 26.27
C ALA A 27 11.91 37.09 25.85
N GLY A 28 12.03 35.78 26.02
CA GLY A 28 10.92 34.86 25.92
C GLY A 28 11.26 33.63 26.73
N CYS A 29 11.13 33.73 28.04
CA CYS A 29 11.31 32.62 28.96
C CYS A 29 10.58 31.39 28.42
N LEU A 30 11.35 30.31 28.27
CA LEU A 30 10.83 28.97 28.02
C LEU A 30 9.82 28.68 29.14
N ARG A 31 8.52 28.85 28.86
CA ARG A 31 7.50 28.26 29.72
C ARG A 31 7.53 26.77 29.45
N TYR A 32 8.41 26.09 30.19
CA TYR A 32 8.22 24.68 30.50
C TYR A 32 6.90 24.61 31.27
N HIS A 33 5.81 24.41 30.54
CA HIS A 33 4.52 24.15 31.14
C HIS A 33 4.63 22.73 31.72
N GLN A 34 4.99 22.63 33.00
CA GLN A 34 4.62 21.48 33.79
C GLN A 34 3.09 21.46 33.81
N VAL A 35 2.50 20.64 32.94
CA VAL A 35 1.12 20.22 33.11
C VAL A 35 1.13 19.36 34.37
N GLY A 36 0.60 19.91 35.46
CA GLY A 36 0.40 19.17 36.70
C GLY A 36 -0.54 18.00 36.46
N TYR A 37 -0.15 16.81 36.92
CA TYR A 37 -1.07 15.71 37.10
C TYR A 37 -1.99 16.05 38.27
N VAL A 38 -3.13 16.68 37.97
CA VAL A 38 -4.30 16.64 38.85
C VAL A 38 -4.90 15.24 38.73
N ALA A 39 -4.76 14.46 39.80
CA ALA A 39 -5.51 13.23 39.96
C ALA A 39 -6.99 13.60 40.10
N SER A 40 -7.78 13.38 39.05
CA SER A 40 -9.24 13.35 39.08
C SER A 40 -9.71 12.53 37.89
N GLY A 41 -10.63 11.63 38.18
CA GLY A 41 -11.00 10.49 37.34
C GLY A 41 -11.65 10.86 36.01
N ASP A 42 -11.80 9.80 35.22
CA ASP A 42 -12.67 9.69 34.06
C ASP A 42 -12.35 10.61 32.88
N GLN A 43 -11.30 10.24 32.13
CA GLN A 43 -11.32 10.48 30.68
C GLN A 43 -10.42 9.46 29.96
N LEU A 44 -11.07 8.40 29.46
CA LEU A 44 -10.53 7.53 28.42
C LEU A 44 -10.10 8.39 27.22
N LEU A 45 -8.80 8.42 26.96
CA LEU A 45 -8.20 9.00 25.76
C LEU A 45 -8.86 8.39 24.51
N SER A 46 -9.69 9.20 23.85
CA SER A 46 -10.15 8.95 22.50
C SER A 46 -8.98 9.13 21.54
N THR A 47 -8.36 8.01 21.17
CA THR A 47 -7.53 7.97 19.95
C THR A 47 -8.37 8.43 18.76
N PRO A 48 -7.82 9.23 17.82
CA PRO A 48 -8.53 9.54 16.59
C PRO A 48 -8.81 8.22 15.88
N LYS A 49 -10.09 7.90 15.71
CA LYS A 49 -10.56 6.79 14.89
C LYS A 49 -10.28 7.14 13.42
N GLN A 50 -9.02 7.11 13.00
CA GLN A 50 -8.70 6.95 11.59
C GLN A 50 -9.40 5.66 11.16
N SER A 51 -10.32 5.79 10.21
CA SER A 51 -11.18 4.70 9.82
C SER A 51 -10.29 3.62 9.21
N VAL A 52 -10.24 2.44 9.85
CA VAL A 52 -9.46 1.27 9.39
C VAL A 52 -9.67 0.97 7.89
N GLY A 53 -10.84 1.34 7.33
CA GLY A 53 -11.13 1.24 5.90
C GLY A 53 -10.41 2.27 5.01
N GLY A 54 -10.15 3.49 5.49
CA GLY A 54 -9.38 4.52 4.78
C GLY A 54 -7.92 4.09 4.60
N ASP A 55 -7.31 3.56 5.67
CA ASP A 55 -5.94 3.06 5.63
C ASP A 55 -5.78 1.86 4.69
N LEU A 56 -6.75 0.95 4.68
CA LEU A 56 -6.74 -0.18 3.75
C LEU A 56 -6.81 0.27 2.30
N LYS A 57 -7.68 1.23 1.97
CA LYS A 57 -7.81 1.72 0.60
C LYS A 57 -6.50 2.37 0.12
N ILE A 58 -5.82 3.14 0.97
CA ILE A 58 -4.52 3.74 0.66
C ILE A 58 -3.46 2.67 0.38
N ARG A 59 -3.40 1.61 1.20
CA ARG A 59 -2.46 0.50 1.00
C ARG A 59 -2.75 -0.26 -0.30
N ILE A 60 -4.03 -0.52 -0.59
CA ILE A 60 -4.47 -1.13 -1.85
C ILE A 60 -4.06 -0.25 -3.04
N ASP A 61 -4.29 1.07 -2.96
CA ASP A 61 -3.93 2.04 -4.01
C ASP A 61 -2.42 2.05 -4.28
N ALA A 62 -1.61 2.17 -3.24
CA ALA A 62 -0.16 2.16 -3.35
C ALA A 62 0.37 0.87 -3.95
N TYR A 63 -0.16 -0.28 -3.51
CA TYR A 63 0.26 -1.58 -4.04
C TYR A 63 -0.19 -1.76 -5.49
N ILE A 64 -1.48 -1.58 -5.80
CA ILE A 64 -2.01 -1.74 -7.16
C ILE A 64 -1.30 -0.81 -8.14
N GLY A 65 -0.97 0.42 -7.74
CA GLY A 65 -0.25 1.37 -8.58
C GLY A 65 1.08 0.83 -9.12
N GLN A 66 1.79 0.00 -8.36
CA GLN A 66 3.05 -0.63 -8.79
C GLN A 66 2.86 -1.74 -9.81
N TRP A 67 1.64 -2.31 -9.88
CA TRP A 67 1.33 -3.45 -10.74
C TRP A 67 0.63 -3.05 -12.03
N LEU A 68 -0.04 -1.89 -12.08
CA LEU A 68 -0.76 -1.45 -13.27
C LEU A 68 0.13 -1.52 -14.52
N GLY A 69 -0.37 -2.19 -15.56
CA GLY A 69 0.35 -2.39 -16.81
C GLY A 69 1.33 -3.58 -16.84
N VAL A 70 1.62 -4.24 -15.72
CA VAL A 70 2.44 -5.46 -15.71
C VAL A 70 1.81 -6.50 -16.64
N PRO A 71 2.57 -7.06 -17.61
CA PRO A 71 2.01 -7.90 -18.66
C PRO A 71 1.48 -9.21 -18.09
N TYR A 72 0.47 -9.78 -18.77
CA TYR A 72 -0.03 -11.08 -18.40
C TYR A 72 0.97 -12.19 -18.77
N ARG A 73 1.29 -13.06 -17.82
CA ARG A 73 2.01 -14.32 -18.08
C ARG A 73 1.37 -15.46 -17.28
N LEU A 74 0.87 -16.48 -17.96
CA LEU A 74 0.36 -17.69 -17.31
C LEU A 74 1.47 -18.31 -16.44
N GLY A 75 1.16 -18.63 -15.19
CA GLY A 75 2.16 -19.10 -14.23
C GLY A 75 2.95 -17.97 -13.54
N GLY A 76 2.94 -16.75 -14.09
CA GLY A 76 3.72 -15.62 -13.62
C GLY A 76 3.33 -15.10 -12.23
N THR A 77 4.34 -14.67 -11.48
CA THR A 77 4.24 -14.17 -10.10
C THR A 77 5.24 -13.03 -9.83
N SER A 78 5.60 -12.25 -10.85
CA SER A 78 6.59 -11.16 -10.76
C SER A 78 6.17 -9.93 -11.57
N SER A 79 6.90 -8.83 -11.40
CA SER A 79 6.71 -7.59 -12.18
C SER A 79 7.06 -7.71 -13.66
N SER A 80 7.76 -8.78 -14.08
CA SER A 80 8.01 -9.09 -15.51
C SER A 80 6.86 -9.88 -16.15
N GLY A 81 5.90 -10.33 -15.35
CA GLY A 81 4.63 -10.85 -15.80
C GLY A 81 3.90 -11.66 -14.74
N VAL A 82 2.57 -11.53 -14.73
CA VAL A 82 1.71 -12.14 -13.71
C VAL A 82 0.41 -12.64 -14.32
N ASP A 83 -0.16 -13.73 -13.79
CA ASP A 83 -1.54 -14.12 -14.16
C ASP A 83 -2.56 -13.69 -13.09
N CYS A 84 -3.84 -13.96 -13.36
CA CYS A 84 -4.92 -13.48 -12.50
C CYS A 84 -4.82 -14.02 -11.06
N SER A 85 -4.59 -15.32 -10.88
CA SER A 85 -4.50 -15.92 -9.55
C SER A 85 -3.15 -15.68 -8.87
N GLY A 86 -2.07 -15.54 -9.63
CA GLY A 86 -0.77 -15.10 -9.14
C GLY A 86 -0.84 -13.66 -8.61
N PHE A 87 -1.51 -12.77 -9.34
CA PHE A 87 -1.71 -11.38 -8.90
C PHE A 87 -2.55 -11.31 -7.62
N ALA A 88 -3.65 -12.07 -7.54
CA ALA A 88 -4.46 -12.17 -6.33
C ALA A 88 -3.63 -12.70 -5.15
N MET A 89 -2.85 -13.76 -5.36
CA MET A 89 -1.99 -14.37 -4.35
C MET A 89 -0.93 -13.39 -3.81
N LEU A 90 -0.24 -12.68 -4.69
CA LEU A 90 0.76 -11.67 -4.30
C LEU A 90 0.12 -10.52 -3.52
N THR A 91 -1.02 -10.01 -4.01
CA THR A 91 -1.77 -8.94 -3.36
C THR A 91 -2.20 -9.34 -1.95
N TYR A 92 -2.72 -10.56 -1.78
CA TYR A 92 -3.17 -11.04 -0.49
C TYR A 92 -2.05 -11.29 0.50
N ARG A 93 -0.91 -11.79 0.01
CA ARG A 93 0.28 -11.95 0.83
C ARG A 93 0.78 -10.61 1.34
N GLU A 94 0.90 -9.62 0.46
CA GLU A 94 1.44 -8.30 0.81
C GLU A 94 0.50 -7.49 1.70
N LEU A 95 -0.78 -7.41 1.35
CA LEU A 95 -1.71 -6.50 2.02
C LEU A 95 -2.34 -7.10 3.27
N PHE A 96 -2.48 -8.43 3.32
CA PHE A 96 -3.22 -9.11 4.38
C PHE A 96 -2.43 -10.23 5.07
N GLY A 97 -1.20 -10.52 4.65
CA GLY A 97 -0.38 -11.59 5.23
C GLY A 97 -0.98 -12.99 5.01
N LYS A 98 -1.89 -13.17 4.06
CA LYS A 98 -2.55 -14.46 3.80
C LYS A 98 -1.98 -15.13 2.56
N ASN A 99 -1.67 -16.41 2.68
CA ASN A 99 -1.23 -17.23 1.55
C ASN A 99 -2.44 -17.82 0.84
N LEU A 100 -2.67 -17.38 -0.39
CA LEU A 100 -3.67 -17.98 -1.26
C LEU A 100 -3.08 -19.14 -2.07
N PRO A 101 -3.87 -20.19 -2.34
CA PRO A 101 -3.45 -21.24 -3.27
C PRO A 101 -3.26 -20.68 -4.69
N ARG A 102 -2.50 -21.40 -5.53
CA ARG A 102 -2.00 -20.88 -6.81
C ARG A 102 -3.09 -20.72 -7.86
N THR A 103 -4.12 -21.55 -7.84
CA THR A 103 -5.13 -21.60 -8.93
C THR A 103 -6.42 -20.88 -8.57
N VAL A 104 -7.09 -20.34 -9.60
CA VAL A 104 -8.40 -19.67 -9.43
C VAL A 104 -9.44 -20.60 -8.78
N ASN A 105 -9.45 -21.88 -9.15
CA ASN A 105 -10.42 -22.85 -8.63
C ASN A 105 -10.25 -23.11 -7.13
N GLU A 106 -9.00 -23.20 -6.66
CA GLU A 106 -8.71 -23.37 -5.24
C GLU A 106 -9.04 -22.09 -4.47
N GLN A 107 -8.63 -20.92 -4.97
CA GLN A 107 -8.96 -19.63 -4.35
C GLN A 107 -10.47 -19.43 -4.20
N ALA A 108 -11.25 -19.84 -5.20
CA ALA A 108 -12.71 -19.74 -5.20
C ALA A 108 -13.40 -20.63 -4.14
N ARG A 109 -12.70 -21.64 -3.61
CA ARG A 109 -13.20 -22.52 -2.54
C ARG A 109 -12.84 -22.02 -1.14
N MET A 110 -11.91 -21.08 -1.03
CA MET A 110 -11.41 -20.55 0.25
C MET A 110 -12.21 -19.35 0.75
N GLY A 111 -12.32 -19.19 2.07
CA GLY A 111 -13.01 -18.06 2.70
C GLY A 111 -14.54 -18.15 2.68
N VAL A 112 -15.22 -17.07 3.05
CA VAL A 112 -16.68 -16.98 3.16
C VAL A 112 -17.28 -16.42 1.87
N ARG A 113 -18.43 -16.93 1.44
CA ARG A 113 -19.13 -16.43 0.25
C ARG A 113 -19.75 -15.05 0.53
N VAL A 114 -19.58 -14.10 -0.38
CA VAL A 114 -20.11 -12.74 -0.27
C VAL A 114 -21.17 -12.49 -1.35
N LYS A 115 -22.27 -11.85 -0.96
CA LYS A 115 -23.30 -11.36 -1.89
C LYS A 115 -22.74 -10.16 -2.67
N ARG A 116 -23.13 -10.02 -3.94
CA ARG A 116 -22.57 -8.98 -4.83
C ARG A 116 -22.79 -7.56 -4.29
N GLU A 117 -23.92 -7.34 -3.61
CA GLU A 117 -24.33 -6.05 -3.03
C GLU A 117 -23.57 -5.74 -1.73
N SER A 118 -22.90 -6.73 -1.15
CA SER A 118 -22.13 -6.62 0.10
C SER A 118 -20.62 -6.62 -0.13
N LEU A 119 -20.18 -6.45 -1.38
CA LEU A 119 -18.77 -6.39 -1.74
C LEU A 119 -18.07 -5.22 -1.06
N ARG A 120 -16.87 -5.48 -0.56
CA ARG A 120 -15.99 -4.50 0.09
C ARG A 120 -14.60 -4.56 -0.53
N PRO A 121 -13.86 -3.43 -0.56
CA PRO A 121 -12.48 -3.42 -1.03
C PRO A 121 -11.66 -4.56 -0.39
N GLY A 122 -10.96 -5.31 -1.23
CA GLY A 122 -10.20 -6.51 -0.84
C GLY A 122 -10.89 -7.84 -1.14
N ASP A 123 -12.22 -7.90 -1.27
CA ASP A 123 -12.92 -9.15 -1.61
C ASP A 123 -12.43 -9.70 -2.97
N LEU A 124 -12.32 -11.02 -3.10
CA LEU A 124 -12.03 -11.63 -4.41
C LEU A 124 -13.32 -11.85 -5.18
N VAL A 125 -13.35 -11.38 -6.43
CA VAL A 125 -14.43 -11.61 -7.39
C VAL A 125 -14.00 -12.61 -8.44
N PHE A 126 -14.84 -13.60 -8.71
CA PHE A 126 -14.54 -14.72 -9.59
C PHE A 126 -15.47 -14.74 -10.80
N PHE A 127 -14.94 -15.17 -11.95
CA PHE A 127 -15.66 -15.18 -13.22
C PHE A 127 -15.46 -16.49 -13.98
N LYS A 128 -16.46 -16.87 -14.78
CA LYS A 128 -16.42 -17.96 -15.77
C LYS A 128 -16.19 -17.35 -17.16
N THR A 129 -14.92 -17.18 -17.54
CA THR A 129 -14.52 -16.50 -18.79
C THR A 129 -14.56 -17.38 -20.04
N GLY A 130 -14.73 -18.69 -19.86
CA GLY A 130 -14.95 -19.66 -20.92
C GLY A 130 -15.46 -20.98 -20.33
N PHE A 131 -15.60 -22.02 -21.16
CA PHE A 131 -16.12 -23.32 -20.71
C PHE A 131 -15.30 -23.88 -19.53
N PHE A 132 -13.97 -23.98 -19.72
CA PHE A 132 -13.02 -24.39 -18.69
C PHE A 132 -12.22 -23.23 -18.08
N SER A 133 -12.34 -22.02 -18.61
CA SER A 133 -11.57 -20.86 -18.14
C SER A 133 -12.24 -20.19 -16.94
N ARG A 134 -11.44 -19.91 -15.92
CA ARG A 134 -11.84 -19.18 -14.72
C ARG A 134 -10.91 -18.00 -14.53
N HIS A 135 -11.44 -16.94 -13.96
CA HIS A 135 -10.72 -15.70 -13.75
C HIS A 135 -11.00 -15.14 -12.36
N VAL A 136 -10.04 -14.40 -11.80
CA VAL A 136 -10.16 -13.74 -10.50
C VAL A 136 -9.69 -12.29 -10.58
N GLY A 137 -10.28 -11.44 -9.76
CA GLY A 137 -9.80 -10.09 -9.50
C GLY A 137 -10.05 -9.68 -8.05
N ILE A 138 -9.36 -8.63 -7.62
CA ILE A 138 -9.57 -8.02 -6.30
C ILE A 138 -10.56 -6.87 -6.46
N TYR A 139 -11.68 -6.94 -5.75
CA TYR A 139 -12.65 -5.86 -5.70
C TYR A 139 -12.02 -4.62 -5.07
N TYR A 140 -12.14 -3.50 -5.75
CA TYR A 140 -11.50 -2.24 -5.37
C TYR A 140 -12.50 -1.28 -4.70
N GLY A 141 -13.80 -1.40 -5.03
CA GLY A 141 -14.85 -0.50 -4.57
C GLY A 141 -15.67 0.04 -5.75
N GLU A 142 -16.89 0.51 -5.49
CA GLU A 142 -17.73 1.21 -6.49
C GLU A 142 -17.92 0.43 -7.81
N GLY A 143 -18.09 -0.89 -7.72
CA GLY A 143 -18.22 -1.75 -8.90
C GLY A 143 -16.90 -1.99 -9.65
N SER A 144 -15.80 -1.37 -9.24
CA SER A 144 -14.47 -1.57 -9.83
C SER A 144 -13.74 -2.75 -9.20
N PHE A 145 -12.94 -3.44 -10.00
CA PHE A 145 -12.03 -4.48 -9.56
C PHE A 145 -10.74 -4.45 -10.38
N VAL A 146 -9.65 -4.96 -9.80
CA VAL A 146 -8.34 -4.99 -10.44
C VAL A 146 -7.91 -6.44 -10.68
N HIS A 147 -7.39 -6.70 -11.87
CA HIS A 147 -7.02 -8.05 -12.30
C HIS A 147 -5.96 -8.02 -13.40
N ALA A 148 -5.23 -9.13 -13.58
CA ALA A 148 -4.36 -9.33 -14.72
C ALA A 148 -5.18 -9.77 -15.95
N SER A 149 -5.42 -8.86 -16.89
CA SER A 149 -6.08 -9.13 -18.18
C SER A 149 -5.10 -9.76 -19.16
N SER A 150 -5.52 -10.83 -19.86
CA SER A 150 -4.67 -11.52 -20.85
C SER A 150 -4.16 -10.63 -21.98
N SER A 151 -4.88 -9.54 -22.33
CA SER A 151 -4.51 -8.62 -23.39
C SER A 151 -3.95 -7.29 -22.91
N ARG A 152 -4.30 -6.84 -21.70
CA ARG A 152 -3.95 -5.50 -21.20
C ARG A 152 -3.02 -5.50 -19.99
N GLY A 153 -2.60 -6.67 -19.51
CA GLY A 153 -1.87 -6.77 -18.25
C GLY A 153 -2.74 -6.42 -17.05
N VAL A 154 -2.13 -6.05 -15.93
CA VAL A 154 -2.87 -5.65 -14.73
C VAL A 154 -3.61 -4.34 -14.96
N VAL A 155 -4.94 -4.37 -14.82
CA VAL A 155 -5.82 -3.26 -15.15
C VAL A 155 -7.04 -3.22 -14.23
N LYS A 156 -7.64 -2.04 -14.10
CA LYS A 156 -8.94 -1.85 -13.45
C LYS A 156 -10.07 -2.02 -14.48
N SER A 157 -11.10 -2.79 -14.12
CA SER A 157 -12.31 -3.01 -14.92
C SER A 157 -13.55 -2.86 -14.05
N SER A 158 -14.74 -2.74 -14.65
CA SER A 158 -16.01 -2.66 -13.93
C SER A 158 -16.76 -3.99 -13.95
N ILE A 159 -17.30 -4.42 -12.81
CA ILE A 159 -18.19 -5.60 -12.74
C ILE A 159 -19.52 -5.37 -13.46
N HIS A 160 -19.84 -4.10 -13.77
CA HIS A 160 -21.03 -3.70 -14.49
C HIS A 160 -20.83 -3.70 -16.01
N ASP A 161 -19.58 -3.83 -16.49
CA ASP A 161 -19.35 -4.02 -17.93
C ASP A 161 -20.08 -5.29 -18.39
N PRO A 162 -20.82 -5.27 -19.51
CA PRO A 162 -21.62 -6.42 -19.96
C PRO A 162 -20.82 -7.72 -20.06
N TYR A 163 -19.55 -7.63 -20.45
CA TYR A 163 -18.63 -8.77 -20.49
C TYR A 163 -18.47 -9.44 -19.12
N TRP A 164 -18.17 -8.65 -18.08
CA TRP A 164 -17.93 -9.13 -16.72
C TRP A 164 -19.22 -9.50 -16.00
N GLN A 165 -20.28 -8.73 -16.22
CA GLN A 165 -21.59 -8.99 -15.62
C GLN A 165 -22.11 -10.38 -16.00
N LYS A 166 -22.06 -10.74 -17.29
CA LYS A 166 -22.48 -12.06 -17.79
C LYS A 166 -21.62 -13.22 -17.25
N ARG A 167 -20.37 -12.93 -16.87
CA ARG A 167 -19.38 -13.94 -16.46
C ARG A 167 -19.20 -14.05 -14.95
N TYR A 168 -19.80 -13.15 -14.18
CA TYR A 168 -19.70 -13.14 -12.73
C TYR A 168 -20.17 -14.48 -12.16
N TRP A 169 -19.35 -15.07 -11.29
CA TRP A 169 -19.62 -16.39 -10.70
C TRP A 169 -19.91 -16.30 -9.21
N GLN A 170 -18.99 -15.71 -8.45
CA GLN A 170 -19.10 -15.58 -7.00
C GLN A 170 -18.07 -14.59 -6.46
N ALA A 171 -18.23 -14.22 -5.20
CA ALA A 171 -17.21 -13.49 -4.45
C ALA A 171 -16.88 -14.20 -3.14
N LYS A 172 -15.63 -14.05 -2.71
CA LYS A 172 -15.11 -14.63 -1.46
C LYS A 172 -14.43 -13.54 -0.63
N ARG A 173 -14.70 -13.55 0.67
CA ARG A 173 -14.01 -12.74 1.67
C ARG A 173 -13.24 -13.65 2.60
N PHE A 174 -12.00 -13.27 2.85
CA PHE A 174 -11.16 -13.95 3.83
C PHE A 174 -11.24 -13.12 5.11
N GLU A 175 -11.53 -13.76 6.23
CA GLU A 175 -11.50 -13.07 7.51
C GLU A 175 -10.05 -12.68 7.81
N LEU A 176 -9.87 -11.38 8.06
CA LEU A 176 -8.57 -10.75 8.31
C LEU A 176 -8.09 -11.13 9.70
#